data_AF-A0A959DLR8-F1
#
_entry.id   AF-A0A959DLR8-F1
#
_cell.length_a   1.000
_cell.length_b   1.000
_cell.length_c   1.000
_cell.angle_alpha   90.00
_cell.angle_beta   90.00
_cell.angle_gamma   90.00
#
_symmetry.space_group_name_H-M   'P 1'
#
loop_
_entity.id
_entity.type
_entity.pdbx_description
1 polymer ?
#
loop_
_entity_poly.entity_id
_entity_poly.type
_entity_poly.pdbx_seq_one_letter_code
_entity_poly.pdbx_strand_id
1 'polypeptide(L)'
;MKKIFSLLHLCALGFLFATAQPLAFPEADGYGRFAVGGRGGDVYVVTSLEDQADDPAPGTLRHAIEQKGARTVVFAVSGVIQLKDDLRIKNDSITIAGQTSPGGICLRGATTRVDADQVIIR
;
A
#
# COMPACT_ATOMS: atom_id res chain seq x y z
N MET A 1 -29.52 22.95 -60.23
CA MET A 1 -29.15 24.06 -59.33
C MET A 1 -29.30 23.58 -57.89
N LYS A 2 -28.22 23.66 -57.08
CA LYS A 2 -28.20 23.81 -55.60
C LYS A 2 -28.88 22.69 -54.77
N LYS A 3 -28.27 22.01 -53.80
CA LYS A 3 -26.94 22.04 -53.16
C LYS A 3 -26.71 20.68 -52.48
N ILE A 4 -25.46 20.27 -52.53
CA ILE A 4 -24.81 19.12 -51.88
C ILE A 4 -24.60 19.43 -50.38
N PHE A 5 -24.29 18.39 -49.60
CA PHE A 5 -23.86 18.33 -48.19
C PHE A 5 -24.93 17.96 -47.15
N SER A 6 -25.37 16.70 -47.19
CA SER A 6 -25.80 16.01 -45.97
C SER A 6 -24.55 15.63 -45.18
N LEU A 7 -24.27 16.46 -44.19
CA LEU A 7 -23.15 16.40 -43.27
C LEU A 7 -23.27 15.12 -42.42
N LEU A 8 -22.45 14.11 -42.70
CA LEU A 8 -22.29 12.92 -41.87
C LEU A 8 -21.54 13.34 -40.59
N HIS A 9 -22.24 13.92 -39.62
CA HIS A 9 -21.69 14.11 -38.27
C HIS A 9 -21.72 12.77 -37.56
N LEU A 10 -20.59 12.08 -37.66
CA LEU A 10 -20.20 10.99 -36.78
C LEU A 10 -20.18 11.54 -35.34
N CYS A 11 -21.32 11.46 -34.64
CA CYS A 11 -21.37 11.68 -33.21
C CYS A 11 -20.79 10.43 -32.55
N ALA A 12 -19.47 10.36 -32.47
CA ALA A 12 -18.80 9.43 -31.59
C ALA A 12 -19.13 9.88 -30.16
N LEU A 13 -20.21 9.32 -29.61
CA LEU A 13 -20.53 9.42 -28.20
C LEU A 13 -19.41 8.70 -27.43
N GLY A 14 -18.36 9.44 -27.09
CA GLY A 14 -17.32 8.95 -26.19
C GLY A 14 -17.97 8.69 -24.85
N PHE A 15 -18.09 7.42 -24.46
CA PHE A 15 -18.44 7.06 -23.09
C PHE A 15 -17.31 7.55 -22.19
N LEU A 16 -17.54 8.67 -21.50
CA LEU A 16 -16.73 9.09 -20.37
C LEU A 16 -16.99 8.09 -19.24
N PHE A 17 -16.15 7.06 -19.14
CA PHE A 17 -16.11 6.21 -17.96
C PHE A 17 -15.49 7.00 -16.82
N ALA A 18 -16.32 7.57 -15.95
CA ALA A 18 -15.86 8.07 -14.66
C ALA A 18 -15.52 6.86 -13.78
N THR A 19 -14.23 6.59 -13.57
CA THR A 19 -13.81 5.57 -12.60
C THR A 19 -13.88 6.17 -11.20
N ALA A 20 -14.75 5.62 -10.35
CA ALA A 20 -14.77 6.00 -8.94
C ALA A 20 -13.43 5.64 -8.30
N GLN A 21 -12.86 6.53 -7.49
CA GLN A 21 -11.63 6.23 -6.76
C GLN A 21 -11.86 5.02 -5.85
N PRO A 22 -11.13 3.91 -6.03
CA PRO A 22 -11.30 2.73 -5.19
C PRO A 22 -10.91 3.06 -3.75
N LEU A 23 -11.67 2.53 -2.80
CA LEU A 23 -11.32 2.59 -1.38
C LEU A 23 -9.93 1.93 -1.15
N ALA A 24 -9.27 2.34 -0.06
CA ALA A 24 -8.06 1.72 0.45
C ALA A 24 -8.27 0.20 0.64
N PHE A 25 -9.47 -0.15 1.09
CA PHE A 25 -9.99 -1.50 1.25
C PHE A 25 -11.53 -1.48 1.34
N PRO A 26 -12.22 -2.62 1.16
CA PRO A 26 -13.69 -2.63 1.01
C PRO A 26 -14.44 -1.94 2.16
N GLU A 27 -13.94 -2.07 3.39
CA GLU A 27 -14.52 -1.51 4.61
C GLU A 27 -13.92 -0.15 5.02
N ALA A 28 -13.09 0.49 4.18
CA ALA A 28 -12.42 1.72 4.57
C ALA A 28 -13.40 2.90 4.65
N ASP A 29 -13.34 3.64 5.75
CA ASP A 29 -14.17 4.82 5.98
C ASP A 29 -13.34 5.99 6.57
N GLY A 30 -13.95 7.15 6.73
CA GLY A 30 -13.32 8.36 7.25
C GLY A 30 -12.38 9.04 6.24
N TYR A 31 -11.48 9.89 6.75
CA TYR A 31 -10.59 10.71 5.91
C TYR A 31 -9.50 9.90 5.20
N GLY A 32 -9.11 8.74 5.73
CA GLY A 32 -8.10 7.86 5.14
C GLY A 32 -8.64 6.87 4.10
N ARG A 33 -9.96 6.86 3.83
CA ARG A 33 -10.60 5.79 3.04
C ARG A 33 -10.14 5.66 1.60
N PHE A 34 -9.46 6.66 1.05
CA PHE A 34 -8.93 6.65 -0.31
C PHE A 34 -7.39 6.54 -0.36
N ALA A 35 -6.73 6.20 0.76
CA ALA A 35 -5.31 5.91 0.74
C ALA A 35 -5.01 4.80 -0.28
N VAL A 36 -4.00 5.01 -1.12
CA VAL A 36 -3.64 4.08 -2.20
C VAL A 36 -2.83 2.89 -1.66
N GLY A 37 -2.00 3.12 -0.63
CA GLY A 37 -1.10 2.10 -0.10
C GLY A 37 -0.08 1.65 -1.14
N GLY A 38 0.28 0.37 -1.09
CA GLY A 38 1.22 -0.28 -2.01
C GLY A 38 0.62 -0.79 -3.33
N ARG A 39 -0.56 -0.33 -3.74
CA ARG A 39 -1.26 -0.87 -4.91
C ARG A 39 -0.42 -0.70 -6.18
N GLY A 40 -0.26 -1.78 -6.95
CA GLY A 40 0.49 -1.81 -8.21
C GLY A 40 2.01 -1.82 -8.04
N GLY A 41 2.49 -1.91 -6.80
CA GLY A 41 3.91 -1.97 -6.46
C GLY A 41 4.42 -3.37 -6.16
N ASP A 42 5.62 -3.45 -5.61
CA ASP A 42 6.30 -4.70 -5.27
C ASP A 42 5.69 -5.37 -4.04
N VAL A 43 5.86 -6.69 -3.93
CA VAL A 43 5.44 -7.46 -2.76
C VAL A 43 6.67 -7.87 -1.95
N TYR A 44 6.69 -7.50 -0.68
CA TYR A 44 7.71 -7.90 0.29
C TYR A 44 7.10 -8.92 1.26
N VAL A 45 7.71 -10.10 1.33
CA VAL A 45 7.28 -11.17 2.23
C VAL A 45 8.17 -11.17 3.46
N VAL A 46 7.58 -10.91 4.63
CA VAL A 46 8.25 -11.04 5.92
C VAL A 46 8.30 -12.52 6.30
N THR A 47 9.52 -13.04 6.40
CA THR A 47 9.84 -14.44 6.73
C THR A 47 10.61 -14.59 8.04
N SER A 48 11.03 -13.48 8.66
CA SER A 48 11.72 -13.45 9.95
C SER A 48 11.07 -12.44 10.90
N LEU A 49 11.07 -12.77 12.20
CA LEU A 49 10.62 -11.88 13.28
C LEU A 49 11.75 -11.03 13.87
N GLU A 50 12.96 -11.17 13.35
CA GLU A 50 14.12 -10.42 13.79
C GLU A 50 14.02 -8.94 13.40
N ASP A 51 14.70 -8.10 14.18
CA ASP A 51 14.85 -6.68 13.91
C ASP A 51 16.31 -6.28 14.15
N GLN A 52 16.88 -5.55 13.20
CA GLN A 52 18.22 -4.95 13.25
C GLN A 52 18.09 -3.49 12.82
N ALA A 53 18.43 -2.55 13.70
CA ALA A 53 18.17 -1.13 13.47
C ALA A 53 19.05 -0.51 12.39
N ASP A 54 20.33 -0.91 12.33
CA ASP A 54 21.34 -0.27 11.46
C ASP A 54 21.49 -0.93 10.09
N ASP A 55 21.24 -2.23 10.00
CA ASP A 55 21.37 -3.03 8.77
C ASP A 55 20.27 -4.10 8.73
N PRO A 56 19.03 -3.71 8.37
CA PRO A 56 17.91 -4.64 8.39
C PRO A 56 18.01 -5.65 7.25
N ALA A 57 18.06 -6.94 7.59
CA ALA A 57 18.17 -8.00 6.62
C ALA A 57 16.89 -8.19 5.77
N PRO A 58 17.01 -8.59 4.48
CA PRO A 58 15.88 -9.02 3.66
C PRO A 58 15.03 -10.09 4.36
N GLY A 59 13.71 -9.98 4.24
CA GLY A 59 12.76 -10.87 4.91
C GLY A 59 12.34 -10.40 6.32
N THR A 60 12.91 -9.31 6.84
CA THR A 60 12.42 -8.63 8.05
C THR A 60 11.40 -7.53 7.73
N LEU A 61 10.58 -7.15 8.72
CA LEU A 61 9.62 -6.04 8.57
C LEU A 61 10.33 -4.69 8.34
N ARG A 62 11.41 -4.40 9.08
CA ARG A 62 12.14 -3.13 8.94
C ARG A 62 12.73 -2.97 7.55
N HIS A 63 13.34 -4.03 7.01
CA HIS A 63 13.85 -4.02 5.65
C HIS A 63 12.75 -3.65 4.65
N ALA A 64 11.58 -4.27 4.74
CA ALA A 64 10.45 -3.98 3.84
C ALA A 64 9.92 -2.54 3.98
N ILE A 65 9.88 -1.99 5.20
CA ILE A 65 9.46 -0.60 5.47
C ILE A 65 10.45 0.41 4.87
N GLU A 66 11.74 0.12 4.90
CA GLU A 66 12.79 1.03 4.41
C GLU A 66 12.92 1.09 2.89
N GLN A 67 12.31 0.16 2.17
CA GLN A 67 12.28 0.20 0.71
C GLN A 67 11.52 1.42 0.19
N LYS A 68 11.80 1.78 -1.06
CA LYS A 68 11.15 2.89 -1.76
C LYS A 68 10.18 2.37 -2.80
N GLY A 69 9.31 3.26 -3.27
CA GLY A 69 8.27 2.92 -4.24
C GLY A 69 7.06 2.25 -3.59
N ALA A 70 6.01 2.12 -4.38
CA ALA A 70 4.79 1.46 -3.97
C ALA A 70 5.11 0.01 -3.55
N ARG A 71 4.66 -0.40 -2.36
CA ARG A 71 4.97 -1.74 -1.84
C ARG A 71 3.94 -2.29 -0.89
N THR A 72 3.66 -3.58 -1.02
CA THR A 72 2.79 -4.32 -0.10
C THR A 72 3.62 -5.31 0.70
N VAL A 73 3.54 -5.21 2.02
CA VAL A 73 4.20 -6.09 2.98
C VAL A 73 3.20 -7.14 3.45
N VAL A 74 3.53 -8.41 3.22
CA VAL A 74 2.76 -9.59 3.66
C VAL A 74 3.63 -10.46 4.58
N PHE A 75 3.01 -11.36 5.35
CA PHE A 75 3.69 -12.11 6.40
C PHE A 75 3.54 -13.61 6.19
N ALA A 76 4.66 -14.32 6.06
CA ALA A 76 4.72 -15.78 6.05
C ALA A 76 4.88 -16.37 7.47
N VAL A 77 5.19 -15.52 8.45
CA VAL A 77 5.41 -15.89 9.86
C VAL A 77 4.44 -15.15 10.78
N SER A 78 4.40 -15.55 12.05
CA SER A 78 3.56 -14.94 13.09
C SER A 78 4.28 -14.92 14.41
N GLY A 79 3.94 -13.95 15.25
CA GLY A 79 4.53 -13.80 16.56
C GLY A 79 4.94 -12.36 16.86
N VAL A 80 5.94 -12.23 17.73
CA VAL A 80 6.37 -10.93 18.28
C VAL A 80 7.65 -10.48 17.58
N ILE A 81 7.60 -9.31 16.97
CA ILE A 81 8.79 -8.60 16.49
C ILE A 81 9.25 -7.66 17.62
N GLN A 82 10.40 -7.98 18.21
CA GLN A 82 11.04 -7.15 19.24
C GLN A 82 11.85 -6.06 18.56
N LEU A 83 11.27 -4.86 18.47
CA LEU A 83 11.94 -3.71 17.87
C LEU A 83 13.19 -3.34 18.68
N LYS A 84 14.28 -3.04 17.96
CA LYS A 84 15.57 -2.59 18.49
C LYS A 84 15.69 -1.06 18.55
N ASP A 85 14.91 -0.38 17.72
CA ASP A 85 14.74 1.07 17.70
C ASP A 85 13.36 1.42 17.12
N ASP A 86 12.97 2.69 17.14
CA ASP A 86 11.72 3.17 16.55
C ASP A 86 11.59 2.69 15.09
N LEU A 87 10.42 2.12 14.77
CA LEU A 87 10.08 1.68 13.43
C LEU A 87 9.37 2.81 12.69
N ARG A 88 10.12 3.54 11.86
CA ARG A 88 9.62 4.75 11.18
C ARG A 88 9.28 4.48 9.73
N ILE A 89 8.02 4.61 9.37
CA ILE A 89 7.54 4.55 7.99
C ILE A 89 7.73 5.93 7.36
N LYS A 90 8.85 6.10 6.64
CA LYS A 90 9.24 7.38 6.01
C LYS A 90 9.04 7.43 4.50
N ASN A 91 9.07 6.29 3.82
CA ASN A 91 8.77 6.21 2.39
C ASN A 91 7.27 5.91 2.23
N ASP A 92 6.62 6.70 1.38
CA ASP A 92 5.19 6.68 1.11
C ASP A 92 4.72 5.37 0.43
N SER A 93 3.42 5.32 0.16
CA SER A 93 2.79 4.31 -0.72
C SER A 93 3.06 2.88 -0.28
N ILE A 94 2.73 2.56 0.99
CA ILE A 94 2.96 1.25 1.58
C ILE A 94 1.67 0.67 2.18
N THR A 95 1.43 -0.61 1.92
CA THR A 95 0.42 -1.42 2.63
C THR A 95 1.13 -2.43 3.51
N ILE A 96 0.90 -2.40 4.82
CA ILE A 96 1.32 -3.46 5.76
C ILE A 96 0.08 -4.31 6.03
N ALA A 97 0.04 -5.51 5.47
CA ALA A 97 -1.10 -6.42 5.53
C ALA A 97 -0.88 -7.52 6.59
N GLY A 98 -0.95 -7.15 7.86
CA GLY A 98 -0.77 -8.03 9.02
C GLY A 98 -1.75 -9.20 9.06
N GLN A 99 -2.96 -9.04 8.50
CA GLN A 99 -3.95 -10.12 8.38
C GLN A 99 -3.51 -11.29 7.50
N THR A 100 -2.41 -11.16 6.74
CA THR A 100 -1.82 -12.27 5.97
C THR A 100 -1.01 -13.24 6.83
N SER A 101 -0.64 -12.84 8.04
CA SER A 101 0.13 -13.69 8.95
C SER A 101 -0.69 -14.93 9.38
N PRO A 102 -0.07 -16.11 9.53
CA PRO A 102 -0.75 -17.32 10.01
C PRO A 102 -1.48 -17.22 11.37
N GLY A 103 -1.05 -16.33 12.25
CA GLY A 103 -1.49 -16.25 13.65
C GLY A 103 -1.31 -14.88 14.31
N GLY A 104 -1.09 -13.82 13.53
CA GLY A 104 -0.95 -12.45 14.02
C GLY A 104 0.50 -11.99 14.19
N ILE A 105 0.69 -10.67 14.12
CA ILE A 105 1.96 -9.99 14.37
C ILE A 105 1.78 -8.99 15.50
N CYS A 106 2.69 -9.01 16.47
CA CYS A 106 2.78 -8.02 17.54
C CYS A 106 4.12 -7.30 17.44
N LEU A 107 4.08 -5.97 17.41
CA LEU A 107 5.28 -5.13 17.53
C LEU A 107 5.44 -4.70 18.99
N ARG A 108 6.64 -4.82 19.56
CA ARG A 108 6.92 -4.35 20.92
C ARG A 108 8.33 -3.78 21.06
N GLY A 109 8.53 -3.00 22.12
CA GLY A 109 9.84 -2.53 22.57
C GLY A 109 10.22 -1.12 22.13
N ALA A 110 9.63 -0.61 21.05
CA ALA A 110 9.87 0.75 20.55
C ALA A 110 8.61 1.30 19.85
N THR A 111 8.64 2.59 19.50
CA THR A 111 7.51 3.25 18.84
C THR A 111 7.42 2.81 17.39
N THR A 112 6.20 2.61 16.88
CA THR A 112 5.94 2.57 15.44
C THR A 112 5.38 3.92 15.02
N ARG A 113 6.03 4.59 14.07
CA ARG A 113 5.70 5.95 13.65
C ARG A 113 5.41 6.02 12.17
N VAL A 114 4.32 6.68 11.81
CA VAL A 114 3.94 6.97 10.42
C VAL A 114 4.31 8.41 10.12
N ASP A 115 5.34 8.60 9.28
CA ASP A 115 5.86 9.91 8.86
C ASP A 115 5.76 10.07 7.33
N ALA A 116 4.80 9.40 6.69
CA ALA A 116 4.64 9.35 5.23
C ALA A 116 3.17 9.33 4.80
N ASP A 117 2.94 9.66 3.53
CA ASP A 117 1.62 9.64 2.90
C ASP A 117 1.26 8.26 2.33
N GLN A 118 -0.03 8.05 2.05
CA GLN A 118 -0.53 6.84 1.38
C GLN A 118 -0.14 5.54 2.10
N VAL A 119 -0.24 5.54 3.44
CA VAL A 119 0.06 4.38 4.28
C VAL A 119 -1.21 3.65 4.67
N ILE A 120 -1.22 2.33 4.51
CA ILE A 120 -2.27 1.42 4.97
C ILE A 120 -1.66 0.42 5.95
N ILE A 121 -2.22 0.29 7.15
CA ILE A 121 -1.85 -0.73 8.16
C ILE A 121 -3.13 -1.48 8.56
N ARG A 122 -3.10 -2.81 8.49
CA ARG A 122 -4.28 -3.68 8.65
C ARG A 122 -3.90 -5.05 9.17
#